data_AF-A0A914C9C0-F1
#
_entry.id   AF-A0A914C9C0-F1
#
_cell.length_a   1.000
_cell.length_b   1.000
_cell.length_c   1.000
_cell.angle_alpha   90.00
_cell.angle_beta   90.00
_cell.angle_gamma   90.00
#
_symmetry.space_group_name_H-M   'P 1'
#
loop_
_entity.id
_entity.type
_entity.pdbx_description
1 polymer ?
#
loop_
_entity_poly.entity_id
_entity_poly.type
_entity_poly.pdbx_seq_one_letter_code
_entity_poly.pdbx_strand_id
1 'polypeptide(L)'
;MQKELVLDATANQMEVDDLSPPELSVTAQVLFDQAIQKLKQMLYEMTMEHRQIHSAISKCGKDMDRNFQADLNGLIKNEKNLEQNPENLMKANSLIFDHLVSSGMCEVAESFIKECELPFNSPKYDMELMKKIMEPLRQRDVRPAIDWVKLNAPNQFPLLFKLHRQYIIQLLYEGKRLEALHYSRELQSYGEMYANEISTLMAAVVLWPNTDRYQELFHPNVWQHLEEDLANFISKVASPLPNLINTGARAIPSLLTLKNIMVKRQDHLFNSDELPIEVPIINHVHSAFTCPILKIQSTDNNPPMRLNCGHCISKEALQKLIFNTREYFRHHRLKCPYCPEESSAQDAKRVHF
;
A
#
# COMPACT_ATOMS: atom_id res chain seq x y z
N MET A 1 68.15 25.16 -21.19
CA MET A 1 69.49 25.60 -20.76
C MET A 1 69.87 24.82 -19.51
N GLN A 2 70.56 23.69 -19.68
CA GLN A 2 71.49 23.15 -18.68
C GLN A 2 72.46 22.28 -19.47
N LYS A 3 73.71 22.73 -19.50
CA LYS A 3 74.82 22.15 -20.25
C LYS A 3 75.38 20.99 -19.44
N GLU A 4 75.45 19.81 -20.07
CA GLU A 4 76.28 18.70 -19.62
C GLU A 4 77.76 19.05 -19.80
N LEU A 5 78.54 18.69 -18.79
CA LEU A 5 80.00 18.80 -18.75
C LEU A 5 80.59 17.49 -19.30
N VAL A 6 81.42 17.67 -20.33
CA VAL A 6 82.25 16.67 -20.99
C VAL A 6 83.21 16.02 -20.00
N LEU A 7 83.29 14.69 -20.01
CA LEU A 7 84.51 13.96 -19.64
C LEU A 7 84.76 12.86 -20.67
N ASP A 8 85.90 13.03 -21.33
CA ASP A 8 86.47 12.23 -22.41
C ASP A 8 86.66 10.77 -21.99
N ALA A 9 86.20 9.85 -22.83
CA ALA A 9 86.44 8.42 -22.71
C ALA A 9 87.42 7.99 -23.80
N THR A 10 88.72 8.11 -23.52
CA THR A 10 89.74 7.30 -24.18
C THR A 10 89.78 5.93 -23.53
N ALA A 11 89.04 4.97 -24.07
CA ALA A 11 89.24 3.56 -23.80
C ALA A 11 88.79 2.73 -25.01
N ASN A 12 89.59 2.80 -26.08
CA ASN A 12 89.65 1.71 -27.04
C ASN A 12 90.43 0.58 -26.36
N GLN A 13 89.79 -0.56 -26.09
CA GLN A 13 90.25 -1.90 -26.48
C GLN A 13 89.49 -3.01 -25.76
N MET A 14 88.97 -3.94 -26.58
CA MET A 14 88.79 -5.37 -26.30
C MET A 14 87.59 -5.70 -25.37
N GLU A 15 86.64 -6.57 -25.70
CA GLU A 15 86.58 -7.70 -26.62
C GLU A 15 85.09 -7.97 -26.95
N VAL A 16 84.87 -8.59 -28.11
CA VAL A 16 83.55 -9.01 -28.58
C VAL A 16 83.13 -10.24 -27.78
N ASP A 17 82.34 -10.05 -26.72
CA ASP A 17 81.68 -11.14 -26.02
C ASP A 17 80.18 -11.14 -26.33
N ASP A 18 79.79 -12.21 -27.04
CA ASP A 18 78.50 -12.87 -27.11
C ASP A 18 77.22 -12.03 -27.34
N LEU A 19 76.75 -12.02 -28.60
CA LEU A 19 75.42 -11.55 -29.00
C LEU A 19 74.34 -12.62 -28.70
N SER A 20 74.27 -13.12 -27.47
CA SER A 20 73.10 -13.86 -26.99
C SER A 20 72.11 -12.85 -26.37
N PRO A 21 70.81 -12.83 -26.77
CA PRO A 21 69.83 -11.99 -26.10
C PRO A 21 69.85 -12.34 -24.60
N PRO A 22 69.68 -11.37 -23.68
CA PRO A 22 69.75 -11.64 -22.25
C PRO A 22 68.75 -12.74 -21.90
N GLU A 23 69.25 -13.96 -21.70
CA GLU A 23 68.41 -15.10 -21.39
C GLU A 23 67.84 -14.88 -20.00
N LEU A 24 66.49 -14.87 -19.89
CA LEU A 24 65.85 -14.84 -18.58
C LEU A 24 66.40 -16.02 -17.77
N SER A 25 66.89 -15.73 -16.56
CA SER A 25 67.24 -16.77 -15.59
C SER A 25 66.14 -17.83 -15.54
N VAL A 26 66.53 -19.11 -15.55
CA VAL A 26 65.61 -20.25 -15.47
C VAL A 26 64.62 -20.09 -14.32
N THR A 27 65.05 -19.50 -13.19
CA THR A 27 64.20 -19.18 -12.05
C THR A 27 63.13 -18.15 -12.38
N ALA A 28 63.47 -17.10 -13.14
CA ALA A 28 62.50 -16.08 -13.57
C ALA A 28 61.49 -16.66 -14.59
N GLN A 29 61.93 -17.54 -15.50
CA GLN A 29 61.04 -18.23 -16.44
C GLN A 29 60.02 -19.10 -15.70
N VAL A 30 60.47 -19.88 -14.71
CA VAL A 30 59.59 -20.71 -13.88
C VAL A 30 58.59 -19.88 -13.07
N LEU A 31 59.01 -18.73 -12.52
CA LEU A 31 58.11 -17.82 -11.79
C LEU A 31 57.06 -17.21 -12.72
N PHE A 32 57.43 -16.81 -13.94
CA PHE A 32 56.48 -16.31 -14.94
C PHE A 32 55.49 -17.39 -15.37
N ASP A 33 55.94 -18.62 -15.62
CA ASP A 33 55.06 -19.73 -15.98
C ASP A 33 54.07 -20.05 -14.85
N GLN A 34 54.52 -20.06 -13.60
CA GLN A 34 53.65 -20.23 -12.44
C GLN A 34 52.62 -19.10 -12.30
N ALA A 35 53.04 -17.85 -12.52
CA ALA A 35 52.13 -16.70 -12.48
C ALA A 35 51.08 -16.76 -13.60
N ILE A 36 51.48 -17.13 -14.82
CA ILE A 36 50.57 -17.30 -15.96
C ILE A 36 49.59 -18.44 -15.71
N GLN A 37 50.04 -19.57 -15.16
CA GLN A 37 49.16 -20.69 -14.80
C GLN A 37 48.14 -20.28 -13.74
N LYS A 38 48.57 -19.57 -12.70
CA LYS A 38 47.69 -19.06 -11.65
C LYS A 38 46.65 -18.06 -12.20
N LEU A 39 47.07 -17.19 -13.12
CA LEU A 39 46.18 -16.22 -13.77
C LEU A 39 45.16 -16.92 -14.68
N LYS A 40 45.57 -17.94 -15.44
CA LYS A 40 44.65 -18.78 -16.22
C LYS A 40 43.61 -19.49 -15.35
N GLN A 41 44.06 -20.04 -14.22
CA GLN A 41 43.17 -20.71 -13.26
C GLN A 41 42.13 -19.73 -12.69
N MET A 42 42.57 -18.54 -12.24
CA MET A 42 41.68 -17.51 -11.74
C MET A 42 40.66 -17.03 -12.80
N LEU A 43 41.10 -16.81 -14.04
CA LEU A 43 40.20 -16.41 -15.14
C LEU A 43 39.17 -17.50 -15.46
N TYR A 44 39.57 -18.76 -15.40
CA TYR A 44 38.66 -19.89 -15.60
C TYR A 44 37.61 -19.97 -14.49
N GLU A 45 38.02 -19.86 -13.22
CA GLU A 45 37.12 -19.85 -12.06
C GLU A 45 36.13 -18.69 -12.15
N MET A 46 36.61 -17.47 -12.43
CA MET A 46 35.77 -16.28 -12.61
C MET A 46 34.75 -16.45 -13.76
N THR A 47 35.15 -17.09 -14.86
CA THR A 47 34.24 -17.38 -15.99
C THR A 47 33.16 -18.39 -15.60
N MET A 48 33.52 -19.42 -14.82
CA MET A 48 32.57 -20.42 -14.32
C MET A 48 31.56 -19.80 -13.36
N GLU A 49 32.00 -18.99 -12.41
CA GLU A 49 31.12 -18.25 -11.50
C GLU A 49 30.19 -17.30 -12.27
N HIS A 50 30.73 -16.54 -13.23
CA HIS A 50 29.93 -15.64 -14.05
C HIS A 50 28.85 -16.39 -14.85
N ARG A 51 29.16 -17.58 -15.40
CA ARG A 51 28.18 -18.40 -16.13
C ARG A 51 27.05 -18.87 -15.22
N GLN A 52 27.37 -19.25 -13.97
CA GLN A 52 26.35 -19.64 -12.99
C GLN A 52 25.44 -18.46 -12.65
N ILE A 53 26.00 -17.29 -12.36
CA ILE A 53 25.25 -16.07 -12.07
C ILE A 53 24.36 -15.67 -13.25
N HIS A 54 24.91 -15.64 -14.47
CA HIS A 54 24.15 -15.32 -15.68
C HIS A 54 22.98 -16.30 -15.90
N SER A 55 23.17 -17.59 -15.65
CA SER A 55 22.09 -18.58 -15.75
C SER A 55 20.96 -18.32 -14.74
N ALA A 56 21.31 -17.95 -13.51
CA ALA A 56 20.35 -17.60 -12.46
C ALA A 56 19.59 -16.30 -12.81
N ILE A 57 20.29 -15.27 -13.28
CA ILE A 57 19.69 -14.01 -13.73
C ILE A 57 18.76 -14.23 -14.91
N SER A 58 19.17 -15.01 -15.92
CA SER A 58 18.32 -15.31 -17.07
C SER A 58 17.07 -16.09 -16.68
N LYS A 59 17.18 -17.03 -15.74
CA LYS A 59 16.01 -17.74 -15.19
C LYS A 59 15.09 -16.79 -14.44
N CYS A 60 15.64 -15.91 -13.61
CA CYS A 60 14.88 -14.87 -12.91
C CYS A 60 14.13 -13.97 -13.91
N GLY A 61 14.79 -13.50 -14.98
CA GLY A 61 14.16 -12.69 -16.03
C GLY A 61 12.99 -13.41 -16.70
N LYS A 62 13.14 -14.69 -17.06
CA LYS A 62 12.05 -15.49 -17.63
C LYS A 62 10.90 -15.72 -16.65
N ASP A 63 11.21 -15.93 -15.37
CA ASP A 63 10.19 -16.06 -14.33
C ASP A 63 9.46 -14.74 -14.09
N MET A 64 10.16 -13.59 -14.19
CA MET A 64 9.56 -12.26 -14.18
C MET A 64 8.62 -12.09 -15.37
N ASP A 65 9.08 -12.34 -16.59
CA ASP A 65 8.26 -12.22 -17.81
C ASP A 65 7.00 -13.12 -17.76
N ARG A 66 7.12 -14.31 -17.17
CA ARG A 66 5.99 -15.24 -17.02
C ARG A 66 4.95 -14.74 -16.01
N ASN A 67 5.39 -14.15 -14.90
CA ASN A 67 4.52 -13.82 -13.77
C ASN A 67 4.03 -12.37 -13.78
N PHE A 68 4.79 -11.45 -14.37
CA PHE A 68 4.48 -10.03 -14.50
C PHE A 68 4.00 -9.73 -15.92
N GLN A 69 2.82 -10.25 -16.26
CA GLN A 69 2.16 -9.86 -17.50
C GLN A 69 1.70 -8.41 -17.41
N ALA A 70 2.22 -7.55 -18.28
CA ALA A 70 1.89 -6.12 -18.30
C ALA A 70 0.45 -5.84 -18.79
N ASP A 71 -0.14 -6.76 -19.55
CA ASP A 71 -1.46 -6.59 -20.14
C ASP A 71 -2.55 -7.31 -19.32
N LEU A 72 -3.22 -6.55 -18.46
CA LEU A 72 -4.37 -6.99 -17.68
C LEU A 72 -5.72 -6.74 -18.39
N ASN A 73 -5.71 -6.29 -19.64
CA ASN A 73 -6.95 -5.95 -20.35
C ASN A 73 -7.78 -7.20 -20.68
N GLY A 74 -9.09 -7.03 -20.80
CA GLY A 74 -10.06 -8.10 -21.07
C GLY A 74 -10.22 -9.12 -19.93
N LEU A 75 -9.86 -8.77 -18.69
CA LEU A 75 -10.15 -9.61 -17.51
C LEU A 75 -11.53 -9.31 -16.92
N ILE A 76 -12.09 -8.14 -17.20
CA ILE A 76 -13.45 -7.77 -16.83
C ILE A 76 -14.13 -7.06 -18.00
N LYS A 77 -15.45 -7.23 -18.14
CA LYS A 77 -16.21 -6.59 -19.24
C LYS A 77 -16.25 -5.06 -19.14
N ASN A 78 -16.35 -4.54 -17.92
CA ASN A 78 -16.54 -3.12 -17.63
C ASN A 78 -15.21 -2.44 -17.23
N GLU A 79 -14.16 -2.64 -18.01
CA GLU A 79 -12.87 -1.98 -17.79
C GLU A 79 -13.02 -0.47 -17.91
N LYS A 80 -12.73 0.22 -16.81
CA LYS A 80 -12.70 1.68 -16.80
C LYS A 80 -11.28 2.14 -17.06
N ASN A 81 -11.12 2.99 -18.06
CA ASN A 81 -9.86 3.68 -18.28
C ASN A 81 -9.64 4.69 -17.14
N LEU A 82 -8.70 4.41 -16.25
CA LEU A 82 -8.40 5.25 -15.08
C LEU A 82 -7.54 6.47 -15.43
N GLU A 83 -6.72 6.40 -16.48
CA GLU A 83 -5.71 7.41 -16.79
C GLU A 83 -6.21 8.46 -17.79
N GLN A 84 -6.87 8.03 -18.87
CA GLN A 84 -7.30 8.92 -19.96
C GLN A 84 -8.65 9.58 -19.68
N ASN A 85 -9.50 8.98 -18.84
CA ASN A 85 -10.77 9.57 -18.48
C ASN A 85 -10.60 10.50 -17.27
N PRO A 86 -10.85 11.81 -17.41
CA PRO A 86 -10.58 12.78 -16.34
C PRO A 86 -11.42 12.54 -15.08
N GLU A 87 -12.65 12.04 -15.22
CA GLU A 87 -13.51 11.72 -14.08
C GLU A 87 -12.99 10.51 -13.29
N ASN A 88 -12.55 9.47 -13.99
CA ASN A 88 -11.98 8.29 -13.34
C ASN A 88 -10.63 8.59 -12.71
N LEU A 89 -9.79 9.38 -13.38
CA LEU A 89 -8.50 9.82 -12.86
C LEU A 89 -8.70 10.62 -11.57
N MET A 90 -9.65 11.56 -11.57
CA MET A 90 -9.98 12.34 -10.37
C MET A 90 -10.46 11.46 -9.21
N LYS A 91 -11.29 10.44 -9.48
CA LYS A 91 -11.73 9.47 -8.45
C LYS A 91 -10.57 8.62 -7.93
N ALA A 92 -9.71 8.12 -8.81
CA ALA A 92 -8.53 7.34 -8.42
C ALA A 92 -7.59 8.18 -7.54
N ASN A 93 -7.31 9.42 -7.96
CA ASN A 93 -6.50 10.35 -7.19
C ASN A 93 -7.15 10.70 -5.84
N SER A 94 -8.47 10.87 -5.79
CA SER A 94 -9.18 11.07 -4.52
C SER A 94 -9.05 9.86 -3.58
N LEU A 95 -9.09 8.62 -4.10
CA LEU A 95 -8.90 7.41 -3.29
C LEU A 95 -7.47 7.30 -2.75
N ILE A 96 -6.48 7.63 -3.58
CA ILE A 96 -5.07 7.68 -3.17
C ILE A 96 -4.89 8.74 -2.10
N PHE A 97 -5.42 9.94 -2.31
CA PHE A 97 -5.35 11.03 -1.35
C PHE A 97 -5.98 10.66 0.00
N ASP A 98 -7.20 10.13 -0.01
CA ASP A 98 -7.89 9.67 1.20
C ASP A 98 -7.07 8.60 1.94
N HIS A 99 -6.43 7.68 1.19
CA HIS A 99 -5.51 6.71 1.78
C HIS A 99 -4.31 7.37 2.45
N LEU A 100 -3.60 8.26 1.76
CA LEU A 100 -2.43 8.95 2.28
C LEU A 100 -2.74 9.70 3.59
N VAL A 101 -3.87 10.39 3.64
CA VAL A 101 -4.34 11.08 4.85
C VAL A 101 -4.72 10.10 5.95
N SER A 102 -5.47 9.04 5.64
CA SER A 102 -5.87 8.02 6.62
C SER A 102 -4.68 7.27 7.23
N SER A 103 -3.59 7.14 6.49
CA SER A 103 -2.33 6.56 6.95
C SER A 103 -1.38 7.58 7.58
N GLY A 104 -1.82 8.84 7.71
CA GLY A 104 -1.07 9.90 8.39
C GLY A 104 0.04 10.52 7.55
N MET A 105 0.22 10.13 6.28
CA MET A 105 1.28 10.61 5.38
C MET A 105 0.98 12.03 4.85
N CYS A 106 0.85 13.01 5.74
CA CYS A 106 0.39 14.36 5.42
C CYS A 106 1.24 15.09 4.39
N GLU A 107 2.57 15.02 4.51
CA GLU A 107 3.49 15.70 3.59
C GLU A 107 3.41 15.13 2.17
N VAL A 108 3.29 13.80 2.07
CA VAL A 108 3.11 13.10 0.79
C VAL A 108 1.76 13.47 0.20
N ALA A 109 0.70 13.49 1.02
CA ALA A 109 -0.62 13.88 0.59
C ALA A 109 -0.66 15.32 0.04
N GLU A 110 0.01 16.27 0.70
CA GLU A 110 0.14 17.66 0.23
C GLU A 110 0.91 17.78 -1.07
N SER A 111 2.01 17.05 -1.21
CA SER A 111 2.80 17.02 -2.45
C SER A 111 1.99 16.41 -3.59
N PHE A 112 1.29 15.30 -3.32
CA PHE A 112 0.41 14.63 -4.28
C PHE A 112 -0.71 15.53 -4.78
N ILE A 113 -1.38 16.30 -3.92
CA ILE A 113 -2.40 17.27 -4.35
C ILE A 113 -1.82 18.32 -5.30
N LYS A 114 -0.65 18.88 -4.95
CA LYS A 114 0.01 19.93 -5.74
C LYS A 114 0.35 19.43 -7.13
N GLU A 115 0.82 18.20 -7.24
CA GLU A 115 1.17 17.56 -8.51
C GLU A 115 -0.06 17.18 -9.34
N CYS A 116 -1.15 16.75 -8.70
CA CYS A 116 -2.35 16.30 -9.39
C CYS A 116 -3.34 17.41 -9.74
N GLU A 117 -3.06 18.67 -9.37
CA GLU A 117 -3.94 19.84 -9.53
C GLU A 117 -5.39 19.58 -9.05
N LEU A 118 -5.56 18.74 -8.02
CA LEU A 118 -6.88 18.37 -7.54
C LEU A 118 -7.58 19.61 -6.97
N PRO A 119 -8.87 19.84 -7.30
CA PRO A 119 -9.61 20.98 -6.77
C PRO A 119 -9.82 20.80 -5.27
N PHE A 120 -8.98 21.45 -4.47
CA PHE A 120 -9.04 21.32 -3.02
C PHE A 120 -10.07 22.29 -2.44
N ASN A 121 -11.16 21.75 -1.92
CA ASN A 121 -12.03 22.43 -0.96
C ASN A 121 -12.82 21.41 -0.12
N SER A 122 -12.13 20.38 0.36
CA SER A 122 -12.71 19.41 1.28
C SER A 122 -12.41 19.86 2.72
N PRO A 123 -13.35 20.50 3.43
CA PRO A 123 -13.21 20.82 4.87
C PRO A 123 -13.20 19.56 5.76
N LYS A 124 -13.06 18.37 5.16
CA LYS A 124 -13.11 17.07 5.83
C LYS A 124 -11.85 16.78 6.65
N TYR A 125 -10.73 17.44 6.36
CA TYR A 125 -9.42 17.11 6.92
C TYR A 125 -8.79 18.29 7.64
N ASP A 126 -8.44 18.09 8.91
CA ASP A 126 -7.57 19.00 9.66
C ASP A 126 -6.12 18.51 9.56
N MET A 127 -5.47 18.89 8.45
CA MET A 127 -4.10 18.46 8.15
C MET A 127 -3.09 19.06 9.13
N GLU A 128 -3.33 20.26 9.63
CA GLU A 128 -2.47 20.91 10.62
C GLU A 128 -2.52 20.14 11.96
N LEU A 129 -3.72 19.78 12.41
CA LEU A 129 -3.89 18.96 13.60
C LEU A 129 -3.23 17.59 13.45
N MET A 130 -3.43 16.94 12.29
CA MET A 130 -2.81 15.65 12.02
C MET A 130 -1.29 15.73 12.12
N LYS A 131 -0.66 16.73 11.47
CA LYS A 131 0.80 16.94 11.57
C LYS A 131 1.25 17.17 13.00
N LYS A 132 0.56 18.07 13.73
CA LYS A 132 0.86 18.41 15.12
C LYS A 132 0.89 17.18 16.05
N ILE A 133 0.06 16.18 15.80
CA ILE A 133 -0.03 14.97 16.62
C ILE A 133 0.89 13.86 16.09
N MET A 134 0.96 13.68 14.77
CA MET A 134 1.68 12.57 14.14
C MET A 134 3.19 12.79 14.09
N GLU A 135 3.68 14.03 13.95
CA GLU A 135 5.12 14.32 13.93
C GLU A 135 5.83 13.94 15.23
N PRO A 136 5.34 14.33 16.44
CA PRO A 136 5.91 13.84 17.69
C PRO A 136 5.90 12.32 17.80
N LEU A 137 4.80 11.68 17.37
CA LEU A 137 4.67 10.22 17.44
C LEU A 137 5.75 9.51 16.61
N ARG A 138 6.06 10.02 15.41
CA ARG A 138 7.16 9.51 14.57
C ARG A 138 8.53 9.69 15.21
N GLN A 139 8.70 10.79 15.95
CA GLN A 139 9.90 11.05 16.75
C GLN A 139 9.93 10.26 18.06
N ARG A 140 9.02 9.29 18.24
CA ARG A 140 8.88 8.44 19.42
C ARG A 140 8.43 9.19 20.68
N ASP A 141 7.80 10.35 20.52
CA ASP A 141 7.09 11.04 21.59
C ASP A 141 5.58 10.79 21.50
N VAL A 142 5.09 9.90 22.35
CA VAL A 142 3.67 9.50 22.38
C VAL A 142 2.81 10.41 23.27
N ARG A 143 3.41 11.29 24.08
CA ARG A 143 2.65 12.10 25.05
C ARG A 143 1.62 13.03 24.40
N PRO A 144 1.95 13.79 23.33
CA PRO A 144 0.97 14.67 22.68
C PRO A 144 -0.25 13.92 22.14
N ALA A 145 -0.05 12.68 21.67
CA ALA A 145 -1.13 11.81 21.21
C ALA A 145 -2.03 11.35 22.36
N ILE A 146 -1.45 10.95 23.50
CA ILE A 146 -2.21 10.57 24.71
C ILE A 146 -3.09 11.72 25.17
N ASP A 147 -2.51 12.92 25.33
CA ASP A 147 -3.22 14.09 25.84
C ASP A 147 -4.35 14.50 24.90
N TRP A 148 -4.09 14.46 23.59
CA TRP A 148 -5.11 14.77 22.59
C TRP A 148 -6.26 13.76 22.58
N VAL A 149 -5.97 12.46 22.61
CA VAL A 149 -7.01 11.41 22.62
C VAL A 149 -7.83 11.47 23.91
N LYS A 150 -7.19 11.67 25.07
CA LYS A 150 -7.90 11.85 26.35
C LYS A 150 -8.89 13.01 26.31
N LEU A 151 -8.51 14.14 25.70
CA LEU A 151 -9.33 15.34 25.65
C LEU A 151 -10.48 15.21 24.63
N ASN A 152 -10.20 14.70 23.44
CA ASN A 152 -11.15 14.74 22.31
C ASN A 152 -11.98 13.47 22.18
N ALA A 153 -11.50 12.35 22.72
CA ALA A 153 -12.12 11.04 22.54
C ALA A 153 -11.84 10.10 23.72
N PRO A 154 -12.25 10.45 24.95
CA PRO A 154 -11.96 9.65 26.15
C PRO A 154 -12.53 8.23 26.08
N ASN A 155 -13.54 8.00 25.23
CA ASN A 155 -14.18 6.69 25.05
C ASN A 155 -13.42 5.75 24.09
N GLN A 156 -12.33 6.20 23.47
CA GLN A 156 -11.48 5.38 22.61
C GLN A 156 -10.48 4.56 23.42
N PHE A 157 -11.02 3.72 24.32
CA PHE A 157 -10.23 2.91 25.23
C PHE A 157 -9.17 2.03 24.53
N PRO A 158 -9.44 1.36 23.39
CA PRO A 158 -8.43 0.52 22.75
C PRO A 158 -7.20 1.29 22.27
N LEU A 159 -7.41 2.44 21.60
CA LEU A 159 -6.32 3.28 21.10
C LEU A 159 -5.54 3.89 22.28
N LEU A 160 -6.27 4.42 23.27
CA LEU A 160 -5.65 5.06 24.41
C LEU A 160 -4.83 4.07 25.26
N PHE A 161 -5.30 2.83 25.40
CA PHE A 161 -4.53 1.76 26.03
C PHE A 161 -3.22 1.48 25.29
N LYS A 162 -3.25 1.34 23.96
CA LYS A 162 -2.04 1.11 23.15
C LYS A 162 -1.04 2.26 23.30
N LEU A 163 -1.51 3.51 23.33
CA LEU A 163 -0.68 4.70 23.54
C LEU A 163 -0.02 4.69 24.93
N HIS A 164 -0.79 4.44 25.99
CA HIS A 164 -0.25 4.33 27.35
C HIS A 164 0.78 3.22 27.50
N ARG A 165 0.50 2.04 26.93
CA ARG A 165 1.44 0.92 26.87
C ARG A 165 2.75 1.37 26.23
N GLN A 166 2.67 2.03 25.07
CA GLN A 166 3.87 2.49 24.37
C GLN A 166 4.68 3.50 25.16
N TYR A 167 4.00 4.39 25.90
CA TYR A 167 4.66 5.35 26.79
C TYR A 167 5.43 4.67 27.94
N ILE A 168 4.84 3.63 28.54
CA ILE A 168 5.50 2.83 29.57
C ILE A 168 6.76 2.16 29.00
N ILE A 169 6.68 1.60 27.79
CA ILE A 169 7.84 1.01 27.10
C ILE A 169 8.93 2.06 26.82
N GLN A 170 8.55 3.27 26.39
CA GLN A 170 9.50 4.37 26.20
C GLN A 170 10.24 4.73 27.50
N LEU A 171 9.53 4.81 28.63
CA LEU A 171 10.16 5.06 29.94
C LEU A 171 11.15 3.97 30.34
N LEU A 172 10.90 2.71 29.97
CA LEU A 172 11.87 1.62 30.19
C LEU A 172 13.14 1.81 29.37
N TYR A 173 13.03 2.18 28.09
CA TYR A 173 14.18 2.49 27.24
C TYR A 173 15.01 3.67 27.78
N GLU A 174 14.36 4.66 28.38
CA GLU A 174 15.01 5.81 29.03
C GLU A 174 15.65 5.46 30.40
N GLY A 175 15.52 4.22 30.87
CA GLY A 175 16.01 3.78 32.19
C GLY A 175 15.15 4.25 33.37
N LYS A 176 13.99 4.87 33.11
CA LYS A 176 13.08 5.46 34.10
C LYS A 176 12.05 4.44 34.60
N ARG A 177 12.52 3.29 35.07
CA ARG A 177 11.66 2.18 35.51
C ARG A 177 10.68 2.57 36.63
N LEU A 178 11.10 3.41 37.58
CA LEU A 178 10.21 3.86 38.66
C LEU A 178 9.08 4.76 38.14
N GLU A 179 9.36 5.61 37.16
CA GLU A 179 8.33 6.44 36.51
C GLU A 179 7.36 5.56 35.70
N ALA A 180 7.87 4.53 35.02
CA ALA A 180 7.04 3.55 34.31
C ALA A 180 6.06 2.82 35.25
N LEU A 181 6.54 2.41 36.44
CA LEU A 181 5.72 1.81 37.50
C LEU A 181 4.72 2.80 38.10
N HIS A 182 5.09 4.06 38.26
CA HIS A 182 4.15 5.07 38.74
C HIS A 182 3.06 5.35 37.71
N TYR A 183 3.43 5.47 36.43
CA TYR A 183 2.52 5.75 35.34
C TYR A 183 1.57 4.59 35.05
N SER A 184 1.94 3.34 35.33
CA SER A 184 1.05 2.18 35.12
C SER A 184 -0.25 2.25 35.93
N ARG A 185 -0.34 3.13 36.94
CA ARG A 185 -1.59 3.45 37.65
C ARG A 185 -2.66 4.02 36.72
N GLU A 186 -2.27 4.71 35.64
CA GLU A 186 -3.20 5.19 34.60
C GLU A 186 -3.93 4.04 33.90
N LEU A 187 -3.37 2.82 33.92
CA LEU A 187 -3.99 1.63 33.33
C LEU A 187 -5.06 0.99 34.22
N GLN A 188 -5.21 1.42 35.49
CA GLN A 188 -6.17 0.81 36.42
C GLN A 188 -7.62 0.99 35.97
N SER A 189 -7.93 2.09 35.28
CA SER A 189 -9.27 2.40 34.77
C SER A 189 -9.73 1.48 33.64
N TYR A 190 -8.82 0.72 33.02
CA TYR A 190 -9.12 -0.21 31.93
C TYR A 190 -9.64 -1.57 32.44
N GLY A 191 -9.44 -1.85 33.74
CA GLY A 191 -10.08 -2.96 34.46
C GLY A 191 -9.77 -4.35 33.91
N GLU A 192 -10.74 -5.26 34.06
CA GLU A 192 -10.62 -6.68 33.71
C GLU A 192 -10.46 -6.92 32.20
N MET A 193 -10.97 -6.02 31.36
CA MET A 193 -10.94 -6.17 29.90
C MET A 193 -9.52 -6.32 29.36
N TYR A 194 -8.55 -5.63 29.96
CA TYR A 194 -7.14 -5.64 29.56
C TYR A 194 -6.22 -6.30 30.60
N ALA A 195 -6.78 -7.09 31.53
CA ALA A 195 -6.02 -7.64 32.67
C ALA A 195 -4.81 -8.47 32.22
N ASN A 196 -4.95 -9.28 31.16
CA ASN A 196 -3.87 -10.10 30.63
C ASN A 196 -2.75 -9.25 30.01
N GLU A 197 -3.10 -8.23 29.21
CA GLU A 197 -2.10 -7.35 28.60
C GLU A 197 -1.41 -6.48 29.65
N ILE A 198 -2.15 -5.98 30.65
CA ILE A 198 -1.60 -5.24 31.78
C ILE A 198 -0.63 -6.12 32.57
N SER A 199 -1.02 -7.36 32.89
CA SER A 199 -0.16 -8.31 33.60
C SER A 199 1.14 -8.59 32.83
N THR A 200 1.03 -8.82 31.52
CA THR A 200 2.18 -9.03 30.62
C THR A 200 3.11 -7.81 30.60
N LEU A 201 2.54 -6.61 30.47
CA LEU A 201 3.30 -5.35 30.51
C LEU A 201 3.99 -5.15 31.86
N MET A 202 3.30 -5.42 32.98
CA MET A 202 3.88 -5.30 34.32
C MET A 202 5.00 -6.30 34.55
N ALA A 203 4.86 -7.53 34.04
CA ALA A 203 5.93 -8.52 34.09
C ALA A 203 7.15 -8.04 33.28
N ALA A 204 6.95 -7.44 32.10
CA ALA A 204 8.03 -6.84 31.32
C ALA A 204 8.72 -5.67 32.05
N VAL A 205 7.95 -4.78 32.71
CA VAL A 205 8.49 -3.69 33.53
C VAL A 205 9.32 -4.22 34.71
N VAL A 206 8.90 -5.32 35.34
CA VAL A 206 9.61 -5.91 36.48
C VAL A 206 10.90 -6.62 36.06
N LEU A 207 10.88 -7.33 34.92
CA LEU A 207 12.03 -8.09 34.44
C LEU A 207 13.03 -7.25 33.63
N TRP A 208 12.70 -6.00 33.27
CA TRP A 208 13.59 -5.10 32.54
C TRP A 208 15.01 -5.04 33.14
N PRO A 209 16.08 -5.22 32.32
CA PRO A 209 16.09 -5.27 30.85
C PRO A 209 15.88 -6.66 30.23
N ASN A 210 15.67 -7.71 31.02
CA ASN A 210 15.49 -9.06 30.51
C ASN A 210 14.05 -9.29 30.04
N THR A 211 13.80 -9.10 28.74
CA THR A 211 12.45 -9.15 28.14
C THR A 211 12.29 -10.23 27.07
N ASP A 212 13.11 -11.29 27.11
CA ASP A 212 13.09 -12.38 26.10
C ASP A 212 11.70 -13.00 25.89
N ARG A 213 10.88 -13.07 26.96
CA ARG A 213 9.52 -13.61 26.89
C ARG A 213 8.46 -12.60 26.42
N TYR A 214 8.84 -11.34 26.24
CA TYR A 214 7.94 -10.22 25.94
C TYR A 214 8.40 -9.39 24.73
N GLN A 215 9.22 -9.97 23.86
CA GLN A 215 9.82 -9.29 22.70
C GLN A 215 8.79 -8.62 21.79
N GLU A 216 7.57 -9.17 21.69
CA GLU A 216 6.46 -8.59 20.93
C GLU A 216 6.11 -7.16 21.37
N LEU A 217 6.21 -6.84 22.67
CA LEU A 217 5.94 -5.50 23.19
C LEU A 217 6.97 -4.45 22.71
N PHE A 218 8.17 -4.90 22.36
CA PHE A 218 9.31 -4.08 21.97
C PHE A 218 9.56 -4.09 20.47
N HIS A 219 8.73 -4.80 19.70
CA HIS A 219 8.92 -4.92 18.26
C HIS A 219 8.72 -3.55 17.57
N PRO A 220 9.60 -3.15 16.63
CA PRO A 220 9.49 -1.84 15.95
C PRO A 220 8.14 -1.59 15.28
N ASN A 221 7.52 -2.63 14.72
CA ASN A 221 6.20 -2.55 14.06
C ASN A 221 5.06 -2.09 14.99
N VAL A 222 5.22 -2.17 16.32
CA VAL A 222 4.21 -1.65 17.25
C VAL A 222 3.96 -0.16 17.00
N TRP A 223 5.02 0.60 16.69
CA TRP A 223 4.89 2.01 16.37
C TRP A 223 4.19 2.25 15.04
N GLN A 224 4.50 1.44 14.01
CA GLN A 224 3.85 1.59 12.71
C GLN A 224 2.33 1.39 12.85
N HIS A 225 1.90 0.34 13.54
CA HIS A 225 0.47 0.11 13.79
C HIS A 225 -0.16 1.20 14.65
N LEU A 226 0.57 1.75 15.62
CA LEU A 226 0.08 2.85 16.46
C LEU A 226 -0.10 4.14 15.65
N GLU A 227 0.83 4.43 14.74
CA GLU A 227 0.73 5.54 13.79
C GLU A 227 -0.48 5.36 12.87
N GLU A 228 -0.66 4.17 12.29
CA GLU A 228 -1.82 3.84 11.44
C GLU A 228 -3.15 3.97 12.20
N ASP A 229 -3.25 3.40 13.41
CA ASP A 229 -4.46 3.46 14.23
C ASP A 229 -4.81 4.91 14.60
N LEU A 230 -3.82 5.71 14.99
CA LEU A 230 -4.03 7.11 15.36
C LEU A 230 -4.41 7.97 14.16
N ALA A 231 -3.75 7.78 13.01
CA ALA A 231 -4.07 8.51 11.80
C ALA A 231 -5.47 8.18 11.26
N ASN A 232 -5.85 6.90 11.27
CA ASN A 232 -7.21 6.48 10.93
C ASN A 232 -8.24 7.11 11.87
N PHE A 233 -7.91 7.18 13.16
CA PHE A 233 -8.79 7.78 14.16
C PHE A 233 -8.97 9.30 13.97
N ILE A 234 -7.88 10.05 13.80
CA ILE A 234 -7.92 11.52 13.62
C ILE A 234 -8.60 11.88 12.30
N SER A 235 -8.27 11.16 11.21
CA SER A 235 -8.81 11.45 9.88
C SER A 235 -10.30 11.14 9.78
N LYS A 236 -10.81 10.18 10.57
CA LYS A 236 -12.20 9.67 10.51
C LYS A 236 -12.58 9.17 9.12
N VAL A 237 -11.60 8.80 8.30
CA VAL A 237 -11.80 8.29 6.94
C VAL A 237 -11.32 6.86 6.86
N ALA A 238 -12.25 5.98 6.52
CA ALA A 238 -11.90 4.63 6.11
C ALA A 238 -11.53 4.66 4.63
N SER A 239 -10.25 4.49 4.30
CA SER A 239 -9.83 4.33 2.92
C SER A 239 -10.17 2.91 2.43
N PRO A 240 -10.97 2.74 1.36
CA PRO A 240 -11.24 1.44 0.78
C PRO A 240 -10.06 0.92 -0.06
N LEU A 241 -9.07 1.78 -0.37
CA LEU A 241 -8.00 1.48 -1.32
C LEU A 241 -7.18 0.22 -0.96
N PRO A 242 -6.74 0.00 0.29
CA PRO A 242 -6.02 -1.23 0.65
C PRO A 242 -6.86 -2.49 0.42
N ASN A 243 -8.17 -2.44 0.69
CA ASN A 243 -9.06 -3.57 0.46
C ASN A 243 -9.24 -3.83 -1.04
N LEU A 244 -9.37 -2.78 -1.85
CA LEU A 244 -9.47 -2.88 -3.31
C LEU A 244 -8.21 -3.51 -3.91
N ILE A 245 -7.02 -3.02 -3.53
CA ILE A 245 -5.73 -3.54 -4.00
C ILE A 245 -5.56 -5.00 -3.59
N ASN A 246 -5.79 -5.33 -2.32
CA ASN A 246 -5.65 -6.71 -1.83
C ASN A 246 -6.63 -7.68 -2.50
N THR A 247 -7.87 -7.24 -2.75
CA THR A 247 -8.87 -8.06 -3.44
C THR A 247 -8.45 -8.31 -4.89
N GLY A 248 -8.02 -7.26 -5.61
CA GLY A 248 -7.51 -7.38 -6.97
C GLY A 248 -6.28 -8.29 -7.06
N ALA A 249 -5.29 -8.10 -6.17
CA ALA A 249 -4.06 -8.90 -6.12
C ALA A 249 -4.34 -10.41 -5.91
N ARG A 250 -5.38 -10.75 -5.16
CA ARG A 250 -5.82 -12.15 -4.96
C ARG A 250 -6.57 -12.71 -6.16
N ALA A 251 -7.35 -11.89 -6.87
CA ALA A 251 -8.19 -12.33 -7.98
C ALA A 251 -7.42 -12.49 -9.30
N ILE A 252 -6.53 -11.53 -9.61
CA ILE A 252 -5.85 -11.42 -10.91
C ILE A 252 -5.13 -12.71 -11.34
N PRO A 253 -4.34 -13.40 -10.49
CA PRO A 253 -3.62 -14.60 -10.92
C PRO A 253 -4.55 -15.72 -11.43
N SER A 254 -5.69 -15.92 -10.76
CA SER A 254 -6.70 -16.91 -11.15
C SER A 254 -7.41 -16.50 -12.44
N LEU A 255 -7.76 -15.23 -12.58
CA LEU A 255 -8.40 -14.69 -13.79
C LEU A 255 -7.47 -14.80 -15.02
N LEU A 256 -6.18 -14.48 -14.87
CA LEU A 256 -5.17 -14.63 -15.94
C LEU A 256 -5.03 -16.10 -16.35
N THR A 257 -4.96 -17.01 -15.38
CA THR A 257 -4.88 -18.45 -15.65
C THR A 257 -6.10 -18.92 -16.46
N LEU A 258 -7.30 -18.48 -16.08
CA LEU A 258 -8.53 -18.81 -16.80
C LEU A 258 -8.59 -18.20 -18.18
N LYS A 259 -8.23 -16.93 -18.34
CA LYS A 259 -8.14 -16.26 -19.65
C LYS A 259 -7.26 -17.05 -20.61
N ASN A 260 -6.08 -17.50 -20.16
CA ASN A 260 -5.16 -18.29 -20.98
C ASN A 260 -5.72 -19.66 -21.40
N ILE A 261 -6.59 -20.27 -20.58
CA ILE A 261 -7.27 -21.53 -20.92
C ILE A 261 -8.44 -21.26 -21.88
N MET A 262 -9.20 -20.20 -21.66
CA MET A 262 -10.41 -19.86 -22.43
C MET A 262 -10.10 -19.34 -23.83
N VAL A 263 -9.02 -18.57 -24.01
CA VAL A 263 -8.55 -18.13 -25.34
C VAL A 263 -8.27 -19.34 -26.24
N LYS A 264 -7.73 -20.43 -25.68
CA LYS A 264 -7.51 -21.69 -26.43
C LYS A 264 -8.80 -22.40 -26.80
N ARG A 265 -9.92 -22.13 -26.10
CA ARG A 265 -11.22 -22.76 -26.29
C ARG A 265 -12.23 -21.89 -27.07
N GLN A 266 -11.86 -20.66 -27.45
CA GLN A 266 -12.75 -19.67 -28.08
C GLN A 266 -14.05 -19.41 -27.28
N ASP A 267 -13.93 -19.38 -25.94
CA ASP A 267 -15.07 -19.17 -25.05
C ASP A 267 -15.28 -17.67 -24.72
N HIS A 268 -16.53 -17.26 -24.52
CA HIS A 268 -16.96 -15.89 -24.23
C HIS A 268 -17.14 -15.61 -22.72
N LEU A 269 -16.53 -16.43 -21.87
CA LEU A 269 -16.73 -16.41 -20.41
C LEU A 269 -16.49 -15.04 -19.76
N PHE A 270 -15.61 -14.19 -20.33
CA PHE A 270 -15.31 -12.85 -19.82
C PHE A 270 -16.26 -11.74 -20.32
N ASN A 271 -17.27 -12.08 -21.13
CA ASN A 271 -18.26 -11.13 -21.67
C ASN A 271 -19.49 -10.95 -20.75
N SER A 272 -19.58 -11.68 -19.64
CA SER A 272 -20.62 -11.53 -18.61
C SER A 272 -20.40 -10.30 -17.73
N ASP A 273 -21.47 -9.81 -17.11
CA ASP A 273 -21.39 -8.76 -16.08
C ASP A 273 -20.87 -9.30 -14.73
N GLU A 274 -20.69 -10.62 -14.63
CA GLU A 274 -20.17 -11.33 -13.46
C GLU A 274 -18.76 -11.88 -13.73
N LEU A 275 -17.97 -12.04 -12.66
CA LEU A 275 -16.67 -12.69 -12.73
C LEU A 275 -16.82 -14.21 -12.90
N PRO A 276 -15.93 -14.88 -13.65
CA PRO A 276 -15.99 -16.32 -13.87
C PRO A 276 -15.61 -17.16 -12.63
N ILE A 277 -15.13 -16.50 -11.58
CA ILE A 277 -14.71 -17.10 -10.32
C ILE A 277 -15.27 -16.30 -9.16
N GLU A 278 -15.48 -16.99 -8.06
CA GLU A 278 -15.70 -16.35 -6.77
C GLU A 278 -14.40 -15.75 -6.27
N VAL A 279 -14.42 -14.45 -5.98
CA VAL A 279 -13.32 -13.73 -5.36
C VAL A 279 -13.65 -13.56 -3.87
N PRO A 280 -12.77 -13.99 -2.95
CA PRO A 280 -13.01 -13.82 -1.52
C PRO A 280 -12.84 -12.34 -1.15
N ILE A 281 -13.97 -11.62 -1.12
CA ILE A 281 -14.04 -10.22 -0.69
C ILE A 281 -14.23 -10.20 0.83
N ILE A 282 -13.28 -9.59 1.57
CA ILE A 282 -13.29 -9.57 3.04
C ILE A 282 -14.48 -8.76 3.57
N ASN A 283 -14.76 -7.61 2.95
CA ASN A 283 -15.85 -6.73 3.31
C ASN A 283 -16.79 -6.59 2.10
N HIS A 284 -17.85 -7.38 2.08
CA HIS A 284 -18.88 -7.25 1.05
C HIS A 284 -19.52 -5.87 1.13
N VAL A 285 -19.32 -5.08 0.08
CA VAL A 285 -20.13 -3.89 -0.17
C VAL A 285 -21.33 -4.32 -1.01
N HIS A 286 -22.53 -4.13 -0.48
CA HIS A 286 -23.75 -4.34 -1.26
C HIS A 286 -23.95 -3.14 -2.19
N SER A 287 -23.27 -3.16 -3.33
CA SER A 287 -23.49 -2.17 -4.41
C SER A 287 -24.69 -2.50 -5.31
N ALA A 288 -25.46 -3.55 -4.95
CA ALA A 288 -26.61 -4.00 -5.70
C ALA A 288 -27.92 -3.54 -5.03
N PHE A 289 -28.75 -2.84 -5.79
CA PHE A 289 -30.11 -2.52 -5.40
C PHE A 289 -31.08 -3.40 -6.18
N THR A 290 -31.97 -4.10 -5.48
CA THR A 290 -33.08 -4.80 -6.11
C THR A 290 -34.32 -3.94 -6.04
N CYS A 291 -34.92 -3.63 -7.18
CA CYS A 291 -36.15 -2.86 -7.23
C CYS A 291 -37.26 -3.61 -6.51
N PRO A 292 -37.87 -3.04 -5.47
CA PRO A 292 -38.86 -3.76 -4.69
C PRO A 292 -40.23 -3.86 -5.40
N ILE A 293 -40.44 -3.08 -6.48
CA ILE A 293 -41.65 -3.13 -7.32
C ILE A 293 -41.49 -4.15 -8.44
N LEU A 294 -40.41 -4.06 -9.21
CA LEU A 294 -40.17 -4.94 -10.35
C LEU A 294 -39.50 -6.26 -9.96
N LYS A 295 -38.93 -6.36 -8.75
CA LYS A 295 -38.17 -7.51 -8.24
C LYS A 295 -36.99 -7.89 -9.14
N ILE A 296 -36.40 -6.89 -9.79
CA ILE A 296 -35.20 -7.02 -10.63
C ILE A 296 -34.07 -6.19 -10.04
N GLN A 297 -32.84 -6.67 -10.18
CA GLN A 297 -31.65 -5.92 -9.82
C GLN A 297 -31.47 -4.72 -10.76
N SER A 298 -31.16 -3.57 -10.19
CA SER A 298 -30.86 -2.36 -10.95
C SER A 298 -29.54 -2.48 -11.70
N THR A 299 -29.51 -1.84 -12.87
CA THR A 299 -28.35 -1.76 -13.77
C THR A 299 -28.03 -0.29 -14.06
N ASP A 300 -26.96 -0.01 -14.79
CA ASP A 300 -26.65 1.36 -15.23
C ASP A 300 -27.74 1.98 -16.11
N ASN A 301 -28.44 1.15 -16.88
CA ASN A 301 -29.56 1.57 -17.73
C ASN A 301 -30.88 1.70 -16.93
N ASN A 302 -31.03 0.90 -15.86
CA ASN A 302 -32.20 0.93 -14.97
C ASN A 302 -31.78 1.22 -13.51
N PRO A 303 -31.25 2.42 -13.24
CA PRO A 303 -30.66 2.72 -11.94
C PRO A 303 -31.71 2.87 -10.84
N PRO A 304 -31.29 2.78 -9.56
CA PRO A 304 -32.10 3.16 -8.42
C PRO A 304 -32.39 4.66 -8.43
N MET A 305 -33.65 5.02 -8.21
CA MET A 305 -34.19 6.38 -8.18
C MET A 305 -34.87 6.61 -6.84
N ARG A 306 -34.41 7.61 -6.09
CA ARG A 306 -35.00 8.06 -4.84
C ARG A 306 -36.09 9.09 -5.10
N LEU A 307 -37.28 8.82 -4.56
CA LEU A 307 -38.42 9.73 -4.56
C LEU A 307 -38.23 10.84 -3.51
N ASN A 308 -39.10 11.86 -3.53
CA ASN A 308 -39.04 12.97 -2.55
C ASN A 308 -39.21 12.47 -1.11
N CYS A 309 -40.04 11.45 -0.92
CA CYS A 309 -40.27 10.78 0.36
C CYS A 309 -39.10 9.94 0.87
N GLY A 310 -38.01 9.83 0.10
CA GLY A 310 -36.82 9.06 0.48
C GLY A 310 -36.83 7.58 0.07
N HIS A 311 -37.98 7.02 -0.30
CA HIS A 311 -38.03 5.64 -0.82
C HIS A 311 -37.35 5.52 -2.18
N CYS A 312 -36.73 4.37 -2.43
CA CYS A 312 -36.01 4.08 -3.68
C CYS A 312 -36.74 3.01 -4.51
N ILE A 313 -36.88 3.26 -5.81
CA ILE A 313 -37.42 2.33 -6.82
C ILE A 313 -36.53 2.38 -8.08
N SER A 314 -36.65 1.46 -9.04
CA SER A 314 -35.85 1.58 -10.27
C SER A 314 -36.43 2.61 -11.23
N LYS A 315 -35.60 3.11 -12.16
CA LYS A 315 -36.02 4.06 -13.21
C LYS A 315 -37.18 3.53 -14.06
N GLU A 316 -37.16 2.26 -14.44
CA GLU A 316 -38.27 1.63 -15.16
C GLU A 316 -39.55 1.54 -14.31
N ALA A 317 -39.42 1.24 -13.01
CA ALA A 317 -40.56 1.22 -12.11
C ALA A 317 -41.19 2.62 -11.99
N LEU A 318 -40.35 3.66 -11.86
CA LEU A 318 -40.75 5.05 -11.85
C LEU A 318 -41.53 5.41 -13.14
N GLN A 319 -40.99 5.05 -14.31
CA GLN A 319 -41.65 5.28 -15.60
C GLN A 319 -43.00 4.56 -15.69
N LYS A 320 -43.06 3.27 -15.34
CA LYS A 320 -44.31 2.50 -15.34
C LYS A 320 -45.37 3.08 -14.40
N LEU A 321 -44.97 3.59 -13.23
CA LEU A 321 -45.89 4.23 -12.30
C LEU A 321 -46.48 5.52 -12.87
N ILE A 322 -45.69 6.32 -13.60
CA ILE A 322 -46.18 7.54 -14.28
C ILE A 322 -47.20 7.20 -15.38
N PHE A 323 -46.94 6.16 -16.18
CA PHE A 323 -47.85 5.76 -17.26
C PHE A 323 -49.16 5.14 -16.75
N ASN A 324 -49.14 4.46 -15.60
CA ASN A 324 -50.31 3.80 -15.05
C ASN A 324 -51.24 4.74 -14.26
N THR A 325 -50.79 5.92 -13.85
CA THR A 325 -51.67 6.93 -13.25
C THR A 325 -52.56 7.56 -14.33
N ARG A 326 -53.89 7.42 -14.17
CA ARG A 326 -54.93 7.96 -15.08
C ARG A 326 -54.95 9.49 -15.20
N GLU A 327 -54.00 10.19 -14.59
CA GLU A 327 -53.82 11.65 -14.55
C GLU A 327 -52.70 12.15 -15.50
N TYR A 328 -52.47 11.41 -16.59
CA TYR A 328 -51.44 11.69 -17.61
C TYR A 328 -51.38 13.15 -18.10
N PHE A 329 -52.49 13.89 -18.01
CA PHE A 329 -52.63 15.16 -18.72
C PHE A 329 -52.29 16.45 -17.96
N ARG A 330 -51.96 16.43 -16.65
CA ARG A 330 -51.71 17.72 -15.96
C ARG A 330 -50.45 17.82 -15.13
N HIS A 331 -49.99 16.78 -14.44
CA HIS A 331 -48.80 16.88 -13.61
C HIS A 331 -48.12 15.51 -13.58
N HIS A 332 -46.83 15.40 -13.94
CA HIS A 332 -46.03 14.16 -13.96
C HIS A 332 -45.80 13.60 -12.52
N ARG A 333 -46.90 13.37 -11.80
CA ARG A 333 -46.98 12.97 -10.41
C ARG A 333 -47.24 11.47 -10.31
N LEU A 334 -46.59 10.84 -9.35
CA LEU A 334 -46.78 9.45 -8.99
C LEU A 334 -47.00 9.33 -7.48
N LYS A 335 -47.73 8.30 -7.07
CA LYS A 335 -47.85 7.92 -5.66
C LYS A 335 -46.73 6.95 -5.30
N CYS A 336 -46.08 7.18 -4.18
CA CYS A 336 -45.12 6.21 -3.65
C CYS A 336 -45.86 4.90 -3.29
N PRO A 337 -45.37 3.72 -3.70
CA PRO A 337 -45.98 2.45 -3.30
C PRO A 337 -45.83 2.14 -1.80
N TYR A 338 -44.90 2.81 -1.10
CA TYR A 338 -44.56 2.54 0.30
C TYR A 338 -45.14 3.57 1.28
N CYS A 339 -45.59 4.73 0.81
CA CYS A 339 -46.08 5.79 1.68
C CYS A 339 -47.13 6.66 0.95
N PRO A 340 -47.94 7.44 1.69
CA PRO A 340 -48.99 8.25 1.08
C PRO A 340 -48.48 9.48 0.33
N GLU A 341 -47.18 9.77 0.35
CA GLU A 341 -46.62 10.95 -0.31
C GLU A 341 -46.61 10.80 -1.84
N GLU A 342 -47.04 11.88 -2.51
CA GLU A 342 -46.90 12.04 -3.94
C GLU A 342 -45.53 12.63 -4.29
N SER A 343 -44.93 12.14 -5.36
CA SER A 343 -43.66 12.63 -5.88
C SER A 343 -43.80 12.96 -7.36
N SER A 344 -43.04 13.95 -7.83
CA SER A 344 -42.88 14.20 -9.27
C SER A 344 -41.77 13.33 -9.83
N ALA A 345 -41.93 12.88 -11.07
CA ALA A 345 -40.87 12.19 -11.80
C ALA A 345 -39.59 13.03 -11.93
N GLN A 346 -39.74 14.35 -12.02
CA GLN A 346 -38.64 15.29 -12.19
C GLN A 346 -37.83 15.48 -10.90
N ASP A 347 -38.45 15.25 -9.74
CA ASP A 347 -37.77 15.40 -8.46
C ASP A 347 -37.05 14.11 -8.04
N ALA A 348 -37.31 13.00 -8.74
CA ALA A 348 -36.65 11.73 -8.47
C ALA A 348 -35.16 11.83 -8.80
N LYS A 349 -34.31 11.55 -7.80
CA LYS A 349 -32.85 11.64 -7.93
C LYS A 349 -32.25 10.25 -8.04
N ARG A 350 -31.32 10.06 -8.99
CA ARG A 350 -30.54 8.82 -9.07
C ARG A 350 -29.75 8.62 -7.77
N VAL A 351 -29.79 7.41 -7.24
CA VAL A 351 -28.93 7.00 -6.12
C VAL A 351 -27.66 6.38 -6.69
N HIS A 352 -26.53 6.74 -6.10
CA HIS A 352 -25.24 6.13 -6.37
C HIS A 352 -24.83 5.39 -5.08
N PHE A 353 -24.55 4.09 -5.20
CA PHE A 353 -24.10 3.22 -4.12
C PHE A 353 -22.58 3.05 -4.16
#